data_AF-A0A969TXP2-F1
#
_entry.id   AF-A0A969TXP2-F1
#
_cell.length_a   1.000
_cell.length_b   1.000
_cell.length_c   1.000
_cell.angle_alpha   90.00
_cell.angle_beta   90.00
_cell.angle_gamma   90.00
#
_symmetry.space_group_name_H-M   'P 1'
#
loop_
_entity.id
_entity.type
_entity.pdbx_description
1 polymer ?
#
loop_
_entity_poly.entity_id
_entity_poly.type
_entity_poly.pdbx_seq_one_letter_code
_entity_poly.pdbx_strand_id
1 'polypeptide(L)'
;MFYGYEFRSNGTYLARHRVYRGEETIQDETWQGQWELDNGILYLNGASIANKQRKVRVRFQIVDRNTLDYEGGTLLKPYIPLKLQKQAHS
;
A
#
# COMPACT_ATOMS: atom_id res chain seq x y z
N MET A 1 -10.76 4.87 5.83
CA MET A 1 -9.30 4.61 5.64
C MET A 1 -8.90 5.17 4.30
N PHE A 2 -7.68 5.70 4.18
CA PHE A 2 -7.12 6.19 2.94
C PHE A 2 -5.80 5.47 2.66
N TYR A 3 -5.60 5.08 1.40
CA TYR A 3 -4.40 4.42 0.94
C TYR A 3 -3.99 5.03 -0.40
N GLY A 4 -2.79 5.62 -0.46
CA GLY A 4 -2.19 6.10 -1.69
C GLY A 4 -0.91 5.32 -1.98
N TYR A 5 -0.74 4.87 -3.22
CA TYR A 5 0.45 4.17 -3.69
C TYR A 5 1.02 4.87 -4.93
N GLU A 6 2.33 4.99 -4.98
CA GLU A 6 3.10 5.44 -6.13
C GLU A 6 4.12 4.33 -6.45
N PHE A 7 3.97 3.70 -7.62
CA PHE A 7 4.88 2.68 -8.12
C PHE A 7 5.80 3.29 -9.17
N ARG A 8 7.11 3.16 -8.99
CA ARG A 8 8.14 3.70 -9.90
C ARG A 8 8.72 2.60 -10.76
N SER A 9 9.11 2.93 -11.99
CA SER A 9 9.68 2.00 -12.97
C SER A 9 11.01 1.38 -12.52
N ASN A 10 11.70 1.97 -11.55
CA ASN A 10 12.93 1.44 -10.97
C ASN A 10 12.69 0.35 -9.89
N GLY A 11 11.47 -0.18 -9.78
CA GLY A 11 11.12 -1.21 -8.79
C GLY A 11 10.82 -0.67 -7.39
N THR A 12 10.89 0.65 -7.16
CA THR A 12 10.57 1.23 -5.85
C THR A 12 9.13 1.71 -5.74
N TYR A 13 8.58 1.72 -4.53
CA TYR A 13 7.26 2.28 -4.25
C TYR A 13 7.30 3.23 -3.04
N LEU A 14 6.33 4.14 -3.02
CA LEU A 14 5.96 4.96 -1.88
C LEU A 14 4.47 4.73 -1.59
N ALA A 15 4.11 4.54 -0.32
CA ALA A 15 2.73 4.40 0.08
C ALA A 15 2.42 5.23 1.32
N ARG A 16 1.24 5.87 1.37
CA ARG A 16 0.74 6.55 2.57
C ARG A 16 -0.54 5.89 3.03
N HIS A 17 -0.51 5.37 4.24
CA HIS A 17 -1.65 4.71 4.88
C HIS A 17 -2.18 5.62 5.98
N ARG A 18 -3.47 5.96 5.90
CA ARG A 18 -4.13 6.78 6.91
C ARG A 18 -5.41 6.11 7.42
N VAL A 19 -5.50 5.94 8.72
CA VAL A 19 -6.66 5.39 9.42
C VAL A 19 -7.34 6.50 10.20
N TYR A 20 -8.66 6.54 10.10
CA TYR A 20 -9.48 7.56 10.75
C TYR A 20 -10.44 6.92 11.76
N ARG A 21 -10.77 7.65 12.82
CA ARG A 21 -11.87 7.37 13.75
C ARG A 21 -12.78 8.60 13.77
N GLY A 22 -13.89 8.54 13.03
CA GLY A 22 -14.66 9.74 12.71
C GLY A 22 -13.80 10.68 11.85
N GLU A 23 -13.60 11.91 12.33
CA GLU A 23 -12.74 12.91 11.69
C GLU A 23 -11.28 12.87 12.16
N GLU A 24 -10.99 12.14 13.25
CA GLU A 24 -9.65 12.05 13.82
C GLU A 24 -8.76 11.10 13.02
N THR A 25 -7.54 11.53 12.69
CA THR A 25 -6.51 10.63 12.13
C THR A 25 -5.79 9.90 13.26
N ILE A 26 -6.08 8.60 13.42
CA ILE A 26 -5.49 7.77 14.47
C ILE A 26 -4.20 7.06 14.04
N GLN A 27 -3.96 6.99 12.72
CA GLN A 27 -2.71 6.49 12.16
C GLN A 27 -2.45 7.22 10.84
N ASP A 28 -1.24 7.72 10.64
CA ASP A 28 -0.74 8.26 9.38
C ASP A 28 0.70 7.77 9.21
N GLU A 29 0.90 6.86 8.28
CA GLU A 29 2.18 6.19 8.11
C GLU A 29 2.58 6.13 6.64
N THR A 30 3.81 6.56 6.36
CA THR A 30 4.41 6.48 5.05
C THR A 30 5.38 5.30 4.99
N TRP A 31 5.18 4.44 4.00
CA TRP A 31 5.99 3.27 3.72
C TRP A 31 6.76 3.49 2.42
N GLN A 32 7.99 2.98 2.38
CA GLN A 32 8.77 2.94 1.14
C GLN A 32 9.48 1.60 1.02
N GLY A 33 9.70 1.14 -0.21
CA GLY A 33 10.34 -0.13 -0.43
C GLY A 33 10.42 -0.53 -1.89
N GLN A 34 10.51 -1.84 -2.11
CA GLN A 34 10.53 -2.47 -3.42
C GLN A 34 9.18 -3.11 -3.72
N TRP A 35 8.79 -3.10 -4.99
CA TRP A 35 7.64 -3.81 -5.50
C TRP A 35 8.05 -4.77 -6.62
N GLU A 36 7.33 -5.88 -6.72
CA GLU A 36 7.47 -6.86 -7.78
C GLU A 36 6.07 -7.31 -8.21
N LEU A 37 5.89 -7.58 -9.49
CA LEU A 37 4.66 -8.13 -10.05
C LEU A 37 4.97 -9.48 -10.67
N ASP A 38 4.43 -10.55 -10.08
CA ASP A 38 4.58 -11.92 -10.57
C ASP A 38 3.22 -12.59 -10.64
N ASN A 39 2.88 -13.15 -11.81
CA ASN A 39 1.62 -13.86 -12.05
C ASN A 39 0.34 -13.13 -11.59
N GLY A 40 0.31 -11.80 -11.71
CA GLY A 40 -0.83 -10.98 -11.31
C GLY A 40 -0.90 -10.68 -9.81
N ILE A 41 0.08 -11.12 -9.03
CA ILE A 41 0.25 -10.81 -7.62
C ILE A 41 1.30 -9.71 -7.47
N LEU A 42 0.90 -8.61 -6.84
CA LEU A 42 1.77 -7.50 -6.48
C LEU A 42 2.37 -7.75 -5.09
N TYR A 43 3.69 -7.89 -5.03
CA TYR A 43 4.45 -8.06 -3.81
C TYR A 43 5.07 -6.73 -3.41
N LEU A 44 4.83 -6.28 -2.17
CA LEU A 44 5.47 -5.10 -1.60
C LEU A 44 6.33 -5.50 -0.40
N ASN A 45 7.56 -5.02 -0.39
CA ASN A 45 8.47 -5.17 0.73
C ASN A 45 9.11 -3.82 1.06
N GLY A 46 8.91 -3.33 2.27
CA GLY A 46 9.35 -2.00 2.63
C GLY A 46 9.47 -1.77 4.13
N ALA A 47 9.70 -0.52 4.49
CA ALA A 47 9.74 -0.08 5.87
C ALA A 47 9.06 1.28 6.03
N SER A 48 8.63 1.57 7.26
CA SER A 48 8.10 2.87 7.60
C SER A 48 9.22 3.91 7.52
N ILE A 49 8.93 5.05 6.90
CA ILE A 49 9.87 6.18 6.83
C ILE A 49 10.11 6.73 8.24
N ALA A 50 9.07 6.77 9.08
CA ALA A 50 9.17 7.25 10.45
C ALA A 50 9.87 6.27 11.39
N ASN A 51 9.72 4.96 11.17
CA ASN A 51 10.39 3.93 11.96
C ASN A 51 10.87 2.76 11.09
N LYS A 52 12.16 2.77 10.73
CA LYS A 52 12.77 1.74 9.86
C LYS A 52 12.75 0.32 10.44
N GLN A 53 12.51 0.15 11.75
CA GLN A 53 12.33 -1.17 12.35
C GLN A 53 10.96 -1.78 12.01
N ARG A 54 9.96 -0.95 11.72
CA ARG A 54 8.65 -1.42 11.24
C ARG A 54 8.78 -1.76 9.77
N LYS A 55 8.77 -3.06 9.49
CA LYS A 55 8.81 -3.61 8.14
C LYS A 55 7.40 -3.94 7.68
N VAL A 56 7.16 -3.79 6.38
CA VAL A 56 5.93 -4.23 5.72
C VAL A 56 6.30 -5.25 4.65
N ARG A 57 5.62 -6.40 4.67
CA ARG A 57 5.62 -7.36 3.58
C ARG A 57 4.19 -7.72 3.28
N VAL A 58 3.70 -7.34 2.11
CA VAL A 58 2.30 -7.56 1.70
C VAL A 58 2.19 -8.02 0.27
N ARG A 59 1.10 -8.73 0.00
CA ARG A 59 0.75 -9.28 -1.30
C ARG A 59 -0.67 -8.88 -1.63
N PHE A 60 -0.85 -8.42 -2.86
CA PHE A 60 -2.14 -8.04 -3.39
C PHE A 60 -2.42 -8.78 -4.69
N GLN A 61 -3.62 -9.34 -4.84
CA GLN A 61 -4.12 -9.78 -6.13
C GLN A 61 -4.59 -8.54 -6.92
N ILE A 62 -4.09 -8.38 -8.14
CA ILE A 62 -4.67 -7.39 -9.06
C ILE A 62 -5.98 -7.99 -9.59
N VAL A 63 -7.11 -7.37 -9.22
CA VAL A 63 -8.45 -7.80 -9.64
C VAL A 63 -8.86 -7.13 -10.93
N ASP A 64 -8.55 -5.84 -11.06
CA ASP A 64 -8.74 -5.04 -12.27
C ASP A 64 -7.70 -3.90 -12.31
N ARG A 65 -7.79 -3.02 -13.32
CA ARG A 65 -6.83 -1.91 -13.52
C ARG A 65 -6.62 -1.03 -12.28
N ASN A 66 -7.61 -0.93 -11.40
CA ASN A 66 -7.62 -0.01 -10.27
C ASN A 66 -7.93 -0.71 -8.93
N THR A 67 -8.03 -2.03 -8.88
CA THR A 67 -8.42 -2.74 -7.66
C THR A 67 -7.34 -3.75 -7.24
N LEU A 68 -6.82 -3.55 -6.02
CA LEU A 68 -5.91 -4.48 -5.34
C LEU A 68 -6.66 -5.15 -4.20
N ASP A 69 -6.78 -6.47 -4.25
CA ASP A 69 -7.34 -7.26 -3.15
C ASP A 69 -6.23 -7.81 -2.25
N TYR A 70 -6.41 -7.73 -0.94
CA TYR A 70 -5.35 -8.12 0.01
C TYR A 70 -5.27 -9.64 0.14
N GLU A 71 -4.16 -10.22 -0.33
CA GLU A 71 -3.93 -11.66 -0.27
C GLU A 71 -3.27 -12.07 1.06
N GLY A 72 -2.39 -11.22 1.62
CA GLY A 72 -1.78 -11.48 2.92
C GLY A 72 -0.48 -10.71 3.16
N GLY A 73 0.06 -10.85 4.37
CA GLY A 73 1.25 -10.12 4.78
C GLY A 73 1.26 -9.68 6.24
N THR A 74 2.09 -8.69 6.54
CA THR A 74 2.34 -8.19 7.89
C THR A 74 1.37 -7.10 8.35
N LEU A 75 0.44 -6.65 7.51
CA LEU A 75 -0.53 -5.64 7.90
C LEU A 75 -1.70 -6.28 8.66
N LEU A 76 -2.12 -5.63 9.75
CA LEU A 76 -3.20 -6.11 10.63
C LEU A 76 -4.58 -5.95 9.97
N LYS A 77 -5.43 -6.99 10.05
CA LYS A 77 -6.84 -6.96 9.63
C LYS A 77 -7.63 -5.88 10.41
N PRO A 78 -8.75 -5.34 9.89
CA PRO A 78 -9.43 -5.71 8.63
C PRO A 78 -8.98 -4.85 7.44
N TYR A 79 -8.63 -5.49 6.32
CA TYR A 79 -8.36 -4.80 5.06
C TYR A 79 -9.62 -4.72 4.21
N ILE A 80 -9.96 -3.52 3.77
CA ILE A 80 -10.94 -3.24 2.72
C ILE A 80 -10.16 -3.27 1.39
N PRO A 81 -10.68 -3.88 0.32
CA PRO A 81 -10.04 -3.87 -1.00
C PRO A 81 -9.63 -2.45 -1.39
N LEU A 82 -8.39 -2.30 -1.84
CA LEU A 82 -7.80 -1.01 -2.14
C LEU A 82 -8.17 -0.61 -3.56
N LYS A 83 -8.98 0.46 -3.69
CA LYS A 83 -9.17 1.12 -4.97
C LYS A 83 -8.03 2.11 -5.19
N LEU A 84 -7.13 1.78 -6.11
CA LEU A 84 -6.11 2.67 -6.63
C LEU A 84 -6.82 3.79 -7.41
N GLN A 85 -6.80 5.01 -6.89
CA GLN A 85 -7.20 6.17 -7.67
C GLN A 85 -6.03 6.58 -8.56
N LYS A 86 -6.27 6.67 -9.87
CA LYS A 86 -5.32 7.28 -10.80
C LYS A 86 -5.22 8.76 -10.43
N GLN A 87 -4.07 9.20 -9.93
CA GLN A 87 -3.80 10.64 -9.89
C GLN A 87 -3.72 11.13 -11.34
N ALA A 88 -4.74 11.87 -11.77
CA ALA A 88 -4.68 12.64 -13.00
C ALA A 88 -3.67 13.76 -12.77
N HIS A 89 -2.47 13.62 -13.35
CA HIS A 89 -1.61 14.78 -13.53
C HIS A 89 -2.34 15.76 -14.45
N SER A 90 -2.72 16.90 -13.89
CA SER A 90 -3.12 18.11 -14.62
C SER A 90 -1.88 18.94 -14.90
#